data_AF-H1VJT8-F1
#
_entry.id   AF-H1VJT8-F1
#
_cell.length_a   1.000
_cell.length_b   1.000
_cell.length_c   1.000
_cell.angle_alpha   90.00
_cell.angle_beta   90.00
_cell.angle_gamma   90.00
#
_symmetry.space_group_name_H-M   'P 1'
#
loop_
_entity.id
_entity.type
_entity.pdbx_description
1 polymer ?
#
loop_
_entity_poly.entity_id
_entity_poly.type
_entity_poly.pdbx_seq_one_letter_code
_entity_poly.pdbx_strand_id
1 'polypeptide(L)'
;MAPLTPHWTQPSHPDVQEVVKASETEFLTKSFSKVSLPPFAVFAKMSFPPCDLADEPTYATVQCGKDKHLNLNSDLLYINHSVQGDPWKREIDRCYF
;
A
#
# COMPACT_ATOMS: atom_id res chain seq x y z
N MET A 1 9.89 -13.57 -7.68
CA MET A 1 10.40 -12.24 -7.26
C MET A 1 10.94 -12.41 -5.86
N ALA A 2 12.12 -11.88 -5.56
CA ALA A 2 12.62 -11.86 -4.19
C ALA A 2 11.75 -10.91 -3.33
N PRO A 3 11.50 -11.22 -2.05
CA PRO A 3 10.76 -10.32 -1.16
C PRO A 3 11.46 -8.96 -1.08
N LEU A 4 10.72 -7.86 -1.22
CA LEU A 4 11.26 -6.53 -0.95
C LEU A 4 11.66 -6.46 0.52
N THR A 5 12.91 -6.11 0.82
CA THR A 5 13.34 -5.77 2.18
C THR A 5 12.97 -4.31 2.44
N PRO A 6 12.00 -4.01 3.32
CA PRO A 6 11.64 -2.62 3.60
C PRO A 6 12.79 -1.90 4.30
N HIS A 7 13.12 -0.71 3.84
CA HIS A 7 14.20 0.12 4.38
C HIS A 7 13.69 1.37 5.13
N TRP A 8 12.37 1.57 5.17
CA TRP A 8 11.71 2.67 5.87
C TRP A 8 11.31 2.28 7.31
N THR A 9 10.97 3.29 8.11
CA THR A 9 10.43 3.12 9.46
C THR A 9 9.09 2.40 9.41
N GLN A 10 8.93 1.35 10.22
CA GLN A 10 7.71 0.55 10.30
C GLN A 10 7.15 0.58 11.75
N PRO A 11 5.87 0.93 11.96
CA PRO A 11 4.93 1.40 10.95
C PRO A 11 5.22 2.83 10.49
N SER A 12 5.10 3.08 9.19
CA SER A 12 5.20 4.40 8.55
C SER A 12 3.97 5.27 8.79
N HIS A 13 2.79 4.65 8.91
CA HIS A 13 1.49 5.33 9.08
C HIS A 13 0.69 4.74 10.27
N PRO A 14 1.23 4.76 11.51
CA PRO A 14 0.65 4.07 12.66
C PRO A 14 -0.78 4.50 13.01
N ASP A 15 -1.16 5.74 12.68
CA ASP A 15 -2.46 6.29 13.06
C ASP A 15 -3.60 5.84 12.13
N VAL A 16 -3.28 5.47 10.89
CA VAL A 16 -4.30 5.19 9.86
C VAL A 16 -4.21 3.77 9.30
N GLN A 17 -3.07 3.08 9.42
CA GLN A 17 -2.84 1.78 8.79
C GLN A 17 -2.26 0.77 9.80
N GLU A 18 -2.74 -0.47 9.72
CA GLU A 18 -2.16 -1.64 10.38
C GLU A 18 -1.76 -2.67 9.31
N VAL A 19 -0.51 -3.13 9.34
CA VAL A 19 -0.03 -4.19 8.43
C VAL A 19 0.15 -5.49 9.21
N VAL A 20 -0.59 -6.51 8.79
CA VAL A 20 -0.42 -7.88 9.29
C VAL A 20 0.40 -8.65 8.28
N LYS A 21 1.66 -8.90 8.59
CA LYS A 21 2.59 -9.67 7.76
C LYS A 21 2.33 -11.16 7.91
N ALA A 22 2.29 -11.86 6.78
CA ALA A 22 2.29 -13.32 6.76
C ALA A 22 3.72 -13.87 6.86
N SER A 23 3.85 -15.19 7.02
CA SER A 23 5.14 -15.87 6.94
C SER A 23 5.76 -15.67 5.55
N GLU A 24 7.08 -15.83 5.43
CA GLU A 24 7.81 -15.61 4.15
C GLU A 24 7.33 -16.54 3.01
N THR A 25 6.63 -17.62 3.35
CA THR A 25 6.09 -18.60 2.42
C THR A 25 4.64 -18.34 2.02
N GLU A 26 3.98 -17.35 2.61
CA GLU A 26 2.54 -17.10 2.47
C GLU A 26 2.24 -15.73 1.86
N PHE A 27 1.37 -15.71 0.86
CA PHE A 27 0.85 -14.48 0.25
C PHE A 27 -0.37 -13.93 0.99
N LEU A 28 -0.31 -13.92 2.33
CA LEU A 28 -1.43 -13.52 3.21
C LEU A 28 -1.18 -12.19 3.92
N THR A 29 -0.13 -11.45 3.52
CA THR A 29 0.11 -10.10 4.04
C THR A 29 -1.06 -9.20 3.67
N LYS A 30 -1.59 -8.48 4.66
CA LYS A 30 -2.77 -7.64 4.49
C LYS A 30 -2.66 -6.35 5.28
N SER A 31 -3.32 -5.32 4.79
CA SER A 31 -3.40 -4.00 5.39
C SER A 31 -4.83 -3.71 5.82
N PHE A 32 -5.00 -3.22 7.05
CA PHE A 32 -6.28 -2.76 7.59
C PHE A 32 -6.27 -1.25 7.81
N SER A 33 -7.39 -0.60 7.51
CA SER A 33 -7.60 0.79 7.91
C SER A 33 -7.94 0.87 9.40
N LYS A 34 -7.24 1.73 10.13
CA LYS A 34 -7.54 2.05 11.53
C LYS A 34 -8.54 3.20 11.67
N VAL A 35 -8.86 3.86 10.56
CA VAL A 35 -9.74 5.04 10.53
C VAL A 35 -10.97 4.80 9.65
N SER A 36 -12.07 5.45 10.02
CA SER A 36 -13.26 5.53 9.19
C SER A 36 -13.21 6.80 8.36
N LEU A 37 -13.32 6.66 7.04
CA LEU A 37 -13.32 7.79 6.11
C LEU A 37 -14.68 7.90 5.41
N PRO A 38 -15.21 9.12 5.24
CA PRO A 38 -16.35 9.33 4.35
C PRO A 38 -15.90 9.13 2.88
N PRO A 39 -16.85 8.92 1.95
CA PRO A 39 -16.53 8.89 0.53
C PRO A 39 -15.69 10.10 0.09
N PHE A 40 -14.72 9.85 -0.80
CA PHE A 40 -13.81 10.86 -1.36
C PHE A 40 -12.81 11.50 -0.39
N ALA A 41 -12.72 11.04 0.86
CA ALA A 41 -11.68 11.51 1.77
C ALA A 41 -10.30 10.93 1.42
N VAL A 42 -9.25 11.70 1.73
CA VAL A 42 -7.85 11.29 1.53
C VAL A 42 -7.43 10.39 2.68
N PHE A 43 -6.99 9.16 2.37
CA PHE A 43 -6.46 8.22 3.37
C PHE A 43 -5.06 8.59 3.83
N ALA A 44 -4.13 8.80 2.90
CA ALA A 44 -2.78 9.25 3.17
C ALA A 44 -2.29 10.13 2.02
N LYS A 45 -1.48 11.14 2.34
CA LYS A 45 -0.81 11.97 1.33
C LYS A 45 0.52 11.32 0.96
N MET A 46 0.79 11.18 -0.33
CA MET A 46 2.14 10.87 -0.80
C MET A 46 3.00 12.12 -0.61
N SER A 47 4.10 12.00 0.14
CA SER A 47 5.08 13.07 0.32
C SER A 47 6.39 12.70 -0.36
N PHE A 48 7.08 13.70 -0.91
CA PHE A 48 8.42 13.57 -1.45
C PHE A 48 9.37 14.36 -0.54
N PRO A 49 10.24 13.70 0.27
CA PRO A 49 10.32 12.27 0.62
C PRO A 49 9.16 11.79 1.55
N PRO A 50 8.92 10.47 1.72
CA PRO A 50 9.78 9.35 1.31
C PRO A 50 9.54 8.81 -0.09
N CYS A 51 8.55 9.29 -0.85
CA CYS A 51 8.35 8.82 -2.21
C CYS A 51 9.54 9.21 -3.11
N ASP A 52 9.95 8.29 -3.98
CA ASP A 52 11.03 8.50 -4.95
C ASP A 52 10.60 8.00 -6.33
N LEU A 53 11.18 8.55 -7.40
CA LEU A 53 11.00 8.01 -8.74
C LEU A 53 11.73 6.66 -8.86
N ALA A 54 11.08 5.70 -9.51
CA ALA A 54 11.67 4.41 -9.84
C ALA A 54 12.15 4.42 -11.29
N ASP A 55 13.34 3.89 -11.52
CA ASP A 55 13.94 3.78 -12.86
C ASP A 55 13.20 2.76 -13.74
N GLU A 56 12.61 1.74 -13.13
CA GLU A 56 11.92 0.64 -13.80
C GLU A 56 10.65 0.18 -13.05
N PRO A 57 9.63 -0.32 -13.76
CA PRO A 57 8.42 -0.83 -13.14
C PRO A 57 8.69 -2.13 -12.39
N THR A 58 8.27 -2.19 -11.13
CA THR A 58 8.28 -3.42 -10.33
C THR A 58 6.94 -3.61 -9.62
N TYR A 59 6.73 -4.79 -9.01
CA TYR A 59 5.55 -5.04 -8.16
C TYR A 59 5.44 -4.05 -6.98
N ALA A 60 6.55 -3.43 -6.57
CA ALA A 60 6.58 -2.45 -5.48
C ALA A 60 6.41 -0.99 -5.94
N THR A 61 6.24 -0.75 -7.25
CA THR A 61 6.09 0.61 -7.80
C THR A 61 4.65 0.93 -8.16
N VAL A 62 4.29 2.20 -8.06
CA VAL A 62 3.02 2.74 -8.55
C VAL A 62 3.29 3.58 -9.80
N GLN A 63 2.52 3.36 -10.87
CA GLN A 63 2.64 4.18 -12.08
C GLN A 63 2.02 5.56 -11.84
N CYS A 64 2.79 6.63 -12.06
CA CYS A 64 2.35 8.02 -11.90
C CYS A 64 2.35 8.83 -13.20
N GLY A 65 2.76 8.21 -14.30
CA GLY A 65 2.70 8.76 -15.65
C GLY A 65 2.94 7.65 -16.67
N LYS A 66 2.79 7.97 -17.97
CA LYS A 66 2.91 6.99 -19.06
C LYS A 66 4.16 6.09 -18.93
N ASP A 67 5.30 6.72 -18.67
CA ASP A 67 6.59 6.04 -18.55
C ASP A 67 7.27 6.39 -17.20
N LYS A 68 6.46 6.66 -16.15
CA LYS A 68 6.98 7.08 -14.84
C LYS A 68 6.37 6.27 -13.71
N HIS A 69 7.23 5.80 -12.83
CA HIS A 69 6.88 4.99 -11.67
C HIS A 69 7.45 5.63 -10.40
N LEU A 70 6.82 5.36 -9.27
CA LEU A 70 7.29 5.80 -7.96
C LEU A 70 7.38 4.63 -6.99
N ASN A 71 8.42 4.66 -6.15
CA ASN A 71 8.50 3.87 -4.93
C ASN A 71 7.82 4.68 -3.82
N LEU A 72 6.90 4.03 -3.11
CA LEU A 72 6.19 4.67 -1.99
C LEU A 72 7.06 4.79 -0.73
N ASN A 73 8.05 3.89 -0.59
CA ASN A 73 8.93 3.77 0.57
C ASN A 73 8.19 3.88 1.91
N SER A 74 7.03 3.23 1.99
CA SER A 74 6.13 3.24 3.14
C SER A 74 5.23 2.01 3.11
N ASP A 75 4.53 1.79 4.22
CA ASP A 75 3.61 0.65 4.39
C ASP A 75 2.38 0.71 3.49
N LEU A 76 2.14 1.85 2.83
CA LEU A 76 1.13 1.97 1.78
C LEU A 76 1.35 0.94 0.65
N LEU A 77 2.58 0.44 0.49
CA LEU A 77 2.91 -0.70 -0.37
C LEU A 77 2.04 -1.95 -0.12
N TYR A 78 1.60 -2.16 1.12
CA TYR A 78 0.83 -3.34 1.52
C TYR A 78 -0.69 -3.17 1.36
N ILE A 79 -1.14 -2.08 0.74
CA ILE A 79 -2.56 -1.93 0.37
C ILE A 79 -2.83 -2.84 -0.84
N ASN A 80 -3.69 -3.82 -0.63
CA ASN A 80 -4.01 -4.81 -1.64
C ASN A 80 -4.94 -4.20 -2.72
N HIS A 81 -4.70 -4.57 -3.97
CA HIS A 81 -5.59 -4.22 -5.07
C HIS A 81 -6.89 -5.03 -4.96
N SER A 82 -8.04 -4.35 -4.87
CA SER A 82 -9.34 -5.02 -4.81
C SER A 82 -9.64 -5.76 -6.13
N VAL A 83 -10.18 -6.99 -6.05
CA VAL A 83 -10.70 -7.70 -7.23
C VAL A 83 -12.22 -7.75 -7.14
N GLN A 84 -12.90 -7.58 -8.27
CA GLN A 84 -14.35 -7.72 -8.32
C GLN A 84 -14.75 -9.17 -7.99
N GLY A 85 -15.60 -9.35 -6.98
CA GLY A 85 -16.06 -10.66 -6.51
C GLY A 85 -15.47 -11.14 -5.18
N ASP A 86 -14.56 -10.38 -4.57
CA ASP A 86 -14.06 -10.71 -3.23
C ASP A 86 -15.17 -10.54 -2.16
N PRO A 87 -15.54 -11.60 -1.41
CA PRO A 87 -16.54 -11.50 -0.34
C PRO A 87 -16.09 -10.60 0.82
N TRP A 88 -14.79 -10.35 1.00
CA TRP A 88 -14.23 -9.49 2.05
C TRP A 88 -14.15 -8.01 1.65
N LYS A 89 -14.61 -7.68 0.44
CA LYS A 89 -14.60 -6.32 -0.11
C LYS A 89 -15.28 -5.30 0.82
N ARG A 90 -16.31 -5.69 1.59
CA ARG A 90 -16.99 -4.77 2.54
C ARG A 90 -16.21 -4.48 3.81
N GLU A 91 -15.28 -5.35 4.18
CA GLU A 91 -14.51 -5.24 5.42
C GLU A 91 -13.13 -4.61 5.16
N ILE A 92 -12.60 -4.77 3.94
CA ILE A 92 -11.30 -4.24 3.49
C ILE A 92 -11.46 -2.86 2.80
N ASP A 93 -12.55 -2.59 2.08
CA ASP A 93 -12.66 -1.38 1.24
C ASP A 93 -13.24 -0.14 1.94
N ARG A 94 -12.50 0.45 2.89
CA ARG A 94 -12.70 1.88 3.20
C ARG A 94 -11.63 2.80 2.59
N CYS A 95 -10.75 2.24 1.77
CA CYS A 95 -9.66 2.97 1.12
C CYS A 95 -9.69 2.69 -0.39
N TYR A 96 -10.57 3.37 -1.12
CA TYR A 96 -10.49 3.38 -2.59
C TYR A 96 -9.46 4.44 -3.02
N PHE A 97 -8.48 4.02 -3.83
CA PHE A 97 -7.78 4.88 -4.78
C PHE A 97 -8.38 4.67 -6.18
#